data_AF-A0A7C4DH39-F1
#
_entry.id   AF-A0A7C4DH39-F1
#
_cell.length_a   1.000
_cell.length_b   1.000
_cell.length_c   1.000
_cell.angle_alpha   90.00
_cell.angle_beta   90.00
_cell.angle_gamma   90.00
#
_symmetry.space_group_name_H-M   'P 1'
#
loop_
_entity.id
_entity.type
_entity.pdbx_description
1 polymer ?
#
loop_
_entity_poly.entity_id
_entity_poly.type
_entity_poly.pdbx_seq_one_letter_code
_entity_poly.pdbx_strand_id
1 'polypeptide(L)'
;MKKISLVLYAFLLLLPAGATAADLCSDPVSTTDGPVSGVKAATNACAWKGIPYAAPPVGDLRFRAPRPVAARSSVLIAKDYGPACMQKESWTSGGEATGFSEDCLTLNIWAPAKSGSFPVMFFIHGGGFRSGSGSYDMYDGSRLAAERDVVVVTINYRLGPLGYLALPELSAEDPENGSGNNGILDQVRALEWVRDNIAGFRGDPGNVTVFGQSAGGMSVTYLLVSPRAAGLFHRAVNMSGPYDQIRPIADGYPVGKEWAKKVGCEGADVVACLRSKPAKAFIPKDNNLMLNGGVTLMPWIDGNIIPDQPLKLIREGKVMKVPVMLGTTKEELKMYTLTFPGLGAWTRSFTTRTLRWLAGPDEGDKILELYSYQDFERPVDLLIVALTEATFTSKIFMQAEAFAAQGSPVYFYRFDWNDTRMPTKLGAFHGLDLPLVFGALDTKSQLAKLLATKEGIAAAKPLSDAMMAYYSNFARTGNPNGEGLPEWPAYTSEQRHRVYFDNPISVSPLTEEELKRYQYFRDRRIDEMFSEGIAKIRK
;
A
#
# COMPACT_ATOMS: atom_id res chain seq x y z
N MET A 1 -40.94 -48.93 69.89
CA MET A 1 -39.53 -48.47 69.92
C MET A 1 -38.72 -49.51 69.16
N LYS A 2 -37.98 -49.29 68.07
CA LYS A 2 -37.34 -48.11 67.46
C LYS A 2 -37.48 -48.24 65.92
N LYS A 3 -37.67 -47.11 65.22
CA LYS A 3 -37.74 -47.02 63.76
C LYS A 3 -36.32 -47.13 63.17
N ILE A 4 -36.14 -47.95 62.14
CA ILE A 4 -34.93 -48.01 61.32
C ILE A 4 -35.20 -47.16 60.08
N SER A 5 -34.52 -46.01 59.96
CA SER A 5 -34.56 -45.16 58.77
C SER A 5 -33.42 -45.56 57.83
N LEU A 6 -33.79 -45.97 56.62
CA LEU A 6 -32.88 -46.21 55.50
C LEU A 6 -32.46 -44.84 54.92
N VAL A 7 -31.17 -44.49 54.99
CA VAL A 7 -30.62 -43.29 54.36
C VAL A 7 -30.06 -43.70 53.00
N LEU A 8 -30.73 -43.33 51.92
CA LEU A 8 -30.19 -43.39 50.56
C LEU A 8 -29.17 -42.25 50.38
N TYR A 9 -27.90 -42.59 50.14
CA TYR A 9 -26.91 -41.63 49.64
C TYR A 9 -27.12 -41.44 48.13
N ALA A 10 -27.67 -40.29 47.74
CA ALA A 10 -27.67 -39.83 46.36
C ALA A 10 -26.26 -39.31 46.00
N PHE A 11 -25.51 -40.06 45.21
CA PHE A 11 -24.31 -39.56 44.53
C PHE A 11 -24.76 -38.57 43.43
N LEU A 12 -24.66 -37.27 43.71
CA LEU A 12 -24.70 -36.26 42.65
C LEU A 12 -23.40 -36.36 41.84
N LEU A 13 -23.49 -36.93 40.64
CA LEU A 13 -22.51 -36.74 39.59
C LEU A 13 -22.54 -35.25 39.20
N LEU A 14 -21.55 -34.49 39.70
CA LEU A 14 -21.22 -33.17 39.17
C LEU A 14 -20.72 -33.34 37.73
N LEU A 15 -21.64 -33.19 36.78
CA LEU A 15 -21.27 -32.95 35.39
C LEU A 15 -20.43 -31.68 35.34
N PRO A 16 -19.26 -31.66 34.67
CA PRO A 16 -18.52 -30.44 34.47
C PRO A 16 -19.42 -29.47 33.71
N ALA A 17 -19.59 -28.27 34.27
CA ALA A 17 -20.24 -27.17 33.58
C ALA A 17 -19.66 -27.07 32.18
N GLY A 18 -20.51 -27.24 31.17
CA GLY A 18 -20.10 -27.24 29.77
C GLY A 18 -19.28 -25.99 29.51
N ALA A 19 -18.05 -26.17 29.03
CA ALA A 19 -17.29 -25.10 28.44
C ALA A 19 -18.19 -24.46 27.37
N THR A 20 -18.71 -23.28 27.67
CA THR A 20 -19.37 -22.43 26.67
C THR A 20 -18.38 -22.30 25.51
N ALA A 21 -18.84 -22.55 24.28
CA ALA A 21 -17.98 -22.41 23.09
C ALA A 21 -17.21 -21.09 23.19
N ALA A 22 -15.88 -21.18 23.23
CA ALA A 22 -14.97 -20.05 23.32
C ALA A 22 -15.38 -18.97 22.31
N ASP A 23 -15.53 -17.72 22.76
CA ASP A 23 -15.77 -16.61 21.84
C ASP A 23 -14.42 -16.27 21.18
N LEU A 24 -14.18 -16.92 20.04
CA LEU A 24 -12.96 -16.82 19.22
C LEU A 24 -12.53 -15.38 18.88
N CYS A 25 -13.43 -14.40 19.04
CA CYS A 25 -13.15 -13.00 18.76
C CYS A 25 -12.83 -12.19 20.03
N SER A 26 -13.52 -12.44 21.14
CA SER A 26 -13.37 -11.65 22.38
C SER A 26 -12.43 -12.29 23.41
N ASP A 27 -12.14 -13.59 23.29
CA ASP A 27 -11.15 -14.25 24.15
C ASP A 27 -9.76 -13.62 23.95
N PRO A 28 -9.04 -13.25 25.04
CA PRO A 28 -7.75 -12.60 24.91
C PRO A 28 -6.68 -13.49 24.25
N VAL A 29 -6.12 -13.00 23.16
CA VAL A 29 -4.96 -13.59 22.45
C VAL A 29 -3.67 -13.14 23.13
N SER A 30 -2.83 -14.07 23.57
CA SER A 30 -1.52 -13.72 24.12
C SER A 30 -0.56 -13.28 23.01
N THR A 31 0.11 -12.14 23.20
CA THR A 31 1.15 -11.61 22.32
C THR A 31 2.42 -11.32 23.13
N THR A 32 3.54 -11.06 22.47
CA THR A 32 4.80 -10.64 23.10
C THR A 32 4.65 -9.37 23.94
N ASP A 33 3.65 -8.54 23.61
CA ASP A 33 3.43 -7.25 24.25
C ASP A 33 2.30 -7.31 25.30
N GLY A 34 1.62 -8.45 25.44
CA GLY A 34 0.51 -8.66 26.40
C GLY A 34 -0.83 -9.01 25.74
N PRO A 35 -1.82 -9.49 26.51
CA PRO A 35 -3.03 -10.11 25.96
C PRO A 35 -3.96 -9.13 25.20
N VAL A 36 -4.45 -9.46 24.01
CA VAL A 36 -5.33 -8.60 23.19
C VAL A 36 -6.69 -9.27 22.98
N SER A 37 -7.79 -8.60 23.29
CA SER A 37 -9.13 -9.06 22.92
C SER A 37 -9.68 -8.27 21.74
N GLY A 38 -10.45 -8.93 20.88
CA GLY A 38 -11.07 -8.33 19.70
C GLY A 38 -12.58 -8.25 19.81
N VAL A 39 -13.22 -8.10 18.66
CA VAL A 39 -14.68 -8.09 18.51
C VAL A 39 -15.09 -8.88 17.27
N LYS A 40 -16.35 -9.33 17.23
CA LYS A 40 -16.93 -9.87 16.00
C LYS A 40 -17.17 -8.74 15.00
N ALA A 41 -16.78 -8.95 13.75
CA ALA A 41 -17.07 -8.03 12.65
C ALA A 41 -18.53 -8.18 12.17
N ALA A 42 -18.96 -7.32 11.24
CA ALA A 42 -20.28 -7.46 10.59
C ALA A 42 -20.37 -8.73 9.72
N THR A 43 -19.23 -9.21 9.21
CA THR A 43 -19.09 -10.47 8.48
C THR A 43 -18.76 -11.62 9.44
N ASN A 44 -18.61 -12.85 8.93
CA ASN A 44 -18.18 -14.00 9.72
C ASN A 44 -16.66 -13.99 10.02
N ALA A 45 -16.17 -12.87 10.54
CA ALA A 45 -14.77 -12.64 10.91
C ALA A 45 -14.66 -12.04 12.32
N CYS A 46 -13.49 -12.19 12.93
CA CYS A 46 -13.06 -11.44 14.10
C CYS A 46 -12.20 -10.25 13.67
N ALA A 47 -12.23 -9.17 14.43
CA ALA A 47 -11.45 -7.97 14.21
C ALA A 47 -10.73 -7.53 15.49
N TRP A 48 -9.45 -7.19 15.36
CA TRP A 48 -8.65 -6.52 16.37
C TRP A 48 -8.06 -5.26 15.75
N LYS A 49 -8.38 -4.08 16.28
CA LYS A 49 -8.03 -2.79 15.69
C LYS A 49 -7.22 -1.96 16.68
N GLY A 50 -6.27 -1.19 16.16
CA GLY A 50 -5.44 -0.27 16.95
C GLY A 50 -4.43 -0.97 17.86
N ILE A 51 -3.91 -2.14 17.49
CA ILE A 51 -2.87 -2.82 18.28
C ILE A 51 -1.52 -2.11 18.04
N PRO A 52 -0.83 -1.59 19.07
CA PRO A 52 0.49 -1.01 18.88
C PRO A 52 1.51 -2.09 18.54
N TYR A 53 2.31 -1.88 17.50
CA TYR A 53 3.43 -2.77 17.13
C TYR A 53 4.81 -2.18 17.47
N ALA A 54 4.85 -0.88 17.74
CA ALA A 54 6.04 -0.15 18.18
C ALA A 54 5.69 0.92 19.22
N ALA A 55 6.69 1.30 20.02
CA ALA A 55 6.57 2.40 20.97
C ALA A 55 6.23 3.72 20.24
N PRO A 56 5.48 4.63 20.88
CA PRO A 56 5.12 5.91 20.28
C PRO A 56 6.37 6.70 19.84
N PRO A 57 6.51 7.09 18.55
CA PRO A 57 7.68 7.79 18.03
C PRO A 57 7.66 9.30 18.35
N VAL A 58 7.44 9.64 19.62
CA VAL A 58 7.32 11.01 20.15
C VAL A 58 8.58 11.43 20.91
N GLY A 59 8.73 12.74 21.14
CA GLY A 59 9.85 13.28 21.92
C GLY A 59 11.20 12.83 21.36
N ASP A 60 12.00 12.17 22.19
CA ASP A 60 13.33 11.67 21.82
C ASP A 60 13.30 10.55 20.77
N LEU A 61 12.16 9.84 20.63
CA LEU A 61 11.98 8.82 19.59
C LEU A 61 11.57 9.42 18.24
N ARG A 62 11.24 10.72 18.18
CA ARG A 62 10.96 11.38 16.91
C ARG A 62 12.21 11.34 16.02
N PHE A 63 11.98 10.96 14.76
CA PHE A 63 13.00 10.73 13.73
C PHE A 63 13.95 9.55 13.97
N ARG A 64 13.69 8.71 14.97
CA ARG A 64 14.47 7.47 15.20
C ARG A 64 13.77 6.24 14.64
N ALA A 65 14.55 5.17 14.43
CA ALA A 65 14.01 3.84 14.16
C ALA A 65 12.94 3.44 15.20
N PRO A 66 11.87 2.73 14.80
CA PRO A 66 10.83 2.28 15.72
C PRO A 66 11.43 1.35 16.78
N ARG A 67 10.87 1.40 17.99
CA ARG A 67 11.29 0.56 19.12
C ARG A 67 10.16 -0.41 19.51
N PRO A 68 10.47 -1.58 20.09
CA PRO A 68 9.45 -2.49 20.61
C PRO A 68 8.52 -1.81 21.61
N VAL A 69 7.28 -2.27 21.69
CA VAL A 69 6.30 -1.82 22.68
C VAL A 69 6.73 -2.34 24.06
N ALA A 70 6.48 -1.56 25.12
CA ALA A 70 6.64 -2.07 26.47
C ALA A 70 5.55 -3.12 26.78
N ALA A 71 5.94 -4.30 27.26
CA ALA A 71 4.99 -5.35 27.60
C ALA A 71 4.00 -4.86 28.69
N ARG A 72 2.73 -5.19 28.51
CA ARG A 72 1.63 -4.90 29.45
C ARG A 72 1.05 -6.19 30.01
N SER A 73 0.62 -6.14 31.27
CA SER A 73 -0.08 -7.25 31.94
C SER A 73 -1.60 -7.20 31.74
N SER A 74 -2.15 -6.00 31.55
CA SER A 74 -3.59 -5.80 31.33
C SER A 74 -4.00 -6.19 29.91
N VAL A 75 -5.24 -6.63 29.73
CA VAL A 75 -5.82 -6.92 28.40
C VAL A 75 -6.09 -5.61 27.65
N LEU A 76 -5.66 -5.55 26.39
CA LEU A 76 -6.00 -4.46 25.47
C LEU A 76 -7.28 -4.84 24.72
N ILE A 77 -8.31 -4.02 24.87
CA ILE A 77 -9.56 -4.17 24.11
C ILE A 77 -9.41 -3.50 22.74
N ALA A 78 -8.97 -4.25 21.74
CA ALA A 78 -8.66 -3.78 20.39
C ALA A 78 -9.92 -3.69 19.50
N LYS A 79 -10.89 -2.86 19.89
CA LYS A 79 -12.18 -2.73 19.17
C LYS A 79 -12.26 -1.52 18.24
N ASP A 80 -11.39 -0.52 18.44
CA ASP A 80 -11.40 0.76 17.75
C ASP A 80 -10.08 0.97 16.99
N TYR A 81 -10.12 1.67 15.86
CA TYR A 81 -8.89 2.00 15.14
C TYR A 81 -8.02 2.96 15.95
N GLY A 82 -6.70 2.76 15.88
CA GLY A 82 -5.73 3.77 16.30
C GLY A 82 -5.77 5.01 15.40
N PRO A 83 -5.23 6.16 15.85
CA PRO A 83 -5.16 7.36 15.03
C PRO A 83 -4.23 7.16 13.83
N ALA A 84 -4.53 7.82 12.72
CA ALA A 84 -3.60 7.89 11.59
C ALA A 84 -2.34 8.67 11.97
N CYS A 85 -1.23 8.39 11.28
CA CYS A 85 0.00 9.17 11.46
C CYS A 85 -0.20 10.61 11.00
N MET A 86 0.50 11.55 11.65
CA MET A 86 0.45 12.98 11.34
C MET A 86 0.61 13.27 9.84
N GLN A 87 -0.42 13.88 9.27
CA GLN A 87 -0.52 14.22 7.86
C GLN A 87 -1.62 15.27 7.66
N LYS A 88 -1.69 15.84 6.46
CA LYS A 88 -2.91 16.53 6.01
C LYS A 88 -3.74 15.50 5.25
N GLU A 89 -4.98 15.31 5.67
CA GLU A 89 -5.88 14.37 5.01
C GLU A 89 -6.04 14.74 3.54
N SER A 90 -5.95 13.73 2.67
CA SER A 90 -6.13 13.89 1.24
C SER A 90 -7.38 13.17 0.81
N TRP A 91 -8.31 13.90 0.19
CA TRP A 91 -9.54 13.32 -0.33
C TRP A 91 -9.29 12.26 -1.43
N THR A 92 -8.11 12.29 -2.07
CA THR A 92 -7.67 11.28 -3.06
C THR A 92 -7.07 10.01 -2.43
N SER A 93 -6.84 9.97 -1.10
CA SER A 93 -6.29 8.80 -0.41
C SER A 93 -7.35 7.77 0.00
N GLY A 94 -8.62 8.00 -0.37
CA GLY A 94 -9.66 6.97 -0.43
C GLY A 94 -10.39 6.64 0.88
N GLY A 95 -10.09 7.33 1.99
CA GLY A 95 -10.80 7.14 3.26
C GLY A 95 -10.74 8.36 4.17
N GLU A 96 -11.47 8.27 5.28
CA GLU A 96 -11.49 9.27 6.36
C GLU A 96 -10.87 8.66 7.63
N ALA A 97 -9.86 9.33 8.21
CA ALA A 97 -9.25 8.91 9.46
C ALA A 97 -10.06 9.40 10.68
N THR A 98 -10.04 8.63 11.76
CA THR A 98 -10.71 9.00 13.03
C THR A 98 -9.96 10.09 13.81
N GLY A 99 -8.68 10.31 13.52
CA GLY A 99 -7.83 11.31 14.15
C GLY A 99 -6.38 11.20 13.69
N PHE A 100 -5.54 12.15 14.12
CA PHE A 100 -4.12 12.22 13.76
C PHE A 100 -3.25 12.33 15.00
N SER A 101 -2.22 11.50 15.09
CA SER A 101 -1.25 11.49 16.19
C SER A 101 0.14 11.08 15.70
N GLU A 102 1.18 11.43 16.45
CA GLU A 102 2.50 10.81 16.29
C GLU A 102 2.53 9.40 16.91
N ASP A 103 1.75 9.18 17.97
CA ASP A 103 1.47 7.86 18.50
C ASP A 103 0.47 7.15 17.58
N CYS A 104 0.98 6.64 16.46
CA CYS A 104 0.20 6.09 15.36
C CYS A 104 0.68 4.71 14.88
N LEU A 105 1.74 4.15 15.48
CA LEU A 105 2.36 2.88 15.04
C LEU A 105 1.54 1.67 15.48
N THR A 106 0.34 1.57 14.91
CA THR A 106 -0.66 0.55 15.19
C THR A 106 -0.99 -0.27 13.95
N LEU A 107 -1.42 -1.50 14.16
CA LEU A 107 -1.95 -2.40 13.14
C LEU A 107 -3.36 -2.88 13.48
N ASN A 108 -4.05 -3.38 12.46
CA ASN A 108 -5.38 -3.98 12.54
C ASN A 108 -5.33 -5.38 11.94
N ILE A 109 -6.10 -6.30 12.48
CA ILE A 109 -6.14 -7.70 12.09
C ILE A 109 -7.61 -8.12 11.89
N TRP A 110 -7.89 -8.78 10.78
CA TRP A 110 -9.13 -9.53 10.57
C TRP A 110 -8.80 -10.99 10.32
N ALA A 111 -9.52 -11.89 10.98
CA ALA A 111 -9.34 -13.33 10.80
C ALA A 111 -10.69 -14.04 10.69
N PRO A 112 -10.77 -15.20 10.00
CA PRO A 112 -11.99 -16.00 9.96
C PRO A 112 -12.49 -16.30 11.38
N ALA A 113 -13.80 -16.27 11.61
CA ALA A 113 -14.43 -16.62 12.88
C ALA A 113 -14.55 -18.15 13.07
N LYS A 114 -13.45 -18.86 12.81
CA LYS A 114 -13.33 -20.32 12.94
C LYS A 114 -11.89 -20.69 13.27
N SER A 115 -11.69 -21.86 13.88
CA SER A 115 -10.36 -22.41 14.14
C SER A 115 -9.61 -22.74 12.86
N GLY A 116 -8.29 -22.58 12.86
CA GLY A 116 -7.44 -22.90 11.72
C GLY A 116 -6.11 -22.14 11.77
N SER A 117 -5.30 -22.35 10.74
CA SER A 117 -4.11 -21.56 10.43
C SER A 117 -4.26 -21.08 8.98
N PHE A 118 -4.30 -19.77 8.77
CA PHE A 118 -4.65 -19.15 7.50
C PHE A 118 -3.49 -18.31 6.97
N PRO A 119 -3.29 -18.22 5.64
CA PRO A 119 -2.28 -17.34 5.06
C PRO A 119 -2.56 -15.89 5.47
N VAL A 120 -1.49 -15.14 5.69
CA VAL A 120 -1.55 -13.74 6.15
C VAL A 120 -1.33 -12.83 4.95
N MET A 121 -2.28 -11.93 4.72
CA MET A 121 -2.17 -10.83 3.75
C MET A 121 -1.86 -9.54 4.51
N PHE A 122 -0.65 -9.03 4.38
CA PHE A 122 -0.14 -7.84 5.06
C PHE A 122 -0.16 -6.63 4.13
N PHE A 123 -1.05 -5.69 4.40
CA PHE A 123 -1.30 -4.53 3.56
C PHE A 123 -0.52 -3.30 3.98
N ILE A 124 0.14 -2.66 3.01
CA ILE A 124 0.80 -1.37 3.14
C ILE A 124 0.04 -0.35 2.29
N HIS A 125 -0.54 0.67 2.93
CA HIS A 125 -1.32 1.68 2.23
C HIS A 125 -0.46 2.59 1.35
N GLY A 126 -1.09 3.19 0.34
CA GLY A 126 -0.48 4.18 -0.55
C GLY A 126 -0.47 5.60 0.04
N GLY A 127 -0.57 6.60 -0.84
CA GLY A 127 -0.64 8.03 -0.48
C GLY A 127 0.69 8.79 -0.61
N GLY A 128 1.57 8.33 -1.49
CA GLY A 128 2.78 9.06 -1.88
C GLY A 128 3.74 9.35 -0.71
N PHE A 129 3.74 8.47 0.31
CA PHE A 129 4.50 8.62 1.56
C PHE A 129 4.15 9.85 2.39
N ARG A 130 3.01 10.51 2.15
CA ARG A 130 2.60 11.76 2.84
C ARG A 130 1.23 11.68 3.47
N SER A 131 0.35 10.86 2.93
CA SER A 131 -0.97 10.58 3.47
C SER A 131 -1.30 9.09 3.39
N GLY A 132 -2.42 8.69 3.98
CA GLY A 132 -2.88 7.32 4.08
C GLY A 132 -2.98 6.82 5.52
N SER A 133 -3.84 5.81 5.73
CA SER A 133 -4.01 5.15 7.01
C SER A 133 -4.45 3.70 6.79
N GLY A 134 -3.96 2.78 7.61
CA GLY A 134 -4.46 1.40 7.67
C GLY A 134 -5.89 1.30 8.20
N SER A 135 -6.46 2.42 8.69
CA SER A 135 -7.83 2.51 9.22
C SER A 135 -8.89 2.91 8.20
N TYR A 136 -8.53 3.17 6.94
CA TYR A 136 -9.52 3.57 5.94
C TYR A 136 -10.50 2.43 5.63
N ASP A 137 -11.76 2.79 5.44
CA ASP A 137 -12.87 1.84 5.27
C ASP A 137 -12.77 0.99 3.99
N MET A 138 -12.17 1.53 2.92
CA MET A 138 -11.82 0.80 1.70
C MET A 138 -10.84 -0.37 1.95
N TYR A 139 -10.19 -0.41 3.12
CA TYR A 139 -9.27 -1.48 3.56
C TYR A 139 -9.89 -2.41 4.61
N ASP A 140 -11.22 -2.35 4.83
CA ASP A 140 -11.86 -3.29 5.76
C ASP A 140 -11.68 -4.73 5.26
N GLY A 141 -10.83 -5.48 5.97
CA GLY A 141 -10.46 -6.85 5.61
C GLY A 141 -11.51 -7.90 6.01
N SER A 142 -12.63 -7.51 6.62
CA SER A 142 -13.54 -8.49 7.25
C SER A 142 -14.21 -9.41 6.23
N ARG A 143 -14.52 -8.92 5.04
CA ARG A 143 -15.14 -9.71 3.97
C ARG A 143 -14.12 -10.65 3.34
N LEU A 144 -12.96 -10.13 2.95
CA LEU A 144 -11.85 -10.93 2.42
C LEU A 144 -11.47 -12.06 3.38
N ALA A 145 -11.32 -11.75 4.68
CA ALA A 145 -11.02 -12.76 5.70
C ALA A 145 -12.12 -13.83 5.80
N ALA A 146 -13.39 -13.42 5.89
CA ALA A 146 -14.52 -14.34 6.06
C ALA A 146 -14.79 -15.22 4.82
N GLU A 147 -14.67 -14.68 3.61
CA GLU A 147 -15.06 -15.36 2.37
C GLU A 147 -13.91 -16.11 1.69
N ARG A 148 -12.65 -15.82 2.05
CA ARG A 148 -11.46 -16.41 1.40
C ARG A 148 -10.51 -17.12 2.36
N ASP A 149 -10.85 -17.21 3.64
CA ASP A 149 -10.06 -17.94 4.64
C ASP A 149 -8.61 -17.46 4.68
N VAL A 150 -8.44 -16.16 4.88
CA VAL A 150 -7.14 -15.47 5.02
C VAL A 150 -7.17 -14.58 6.26
N VAL A 151 -6.01 -14.33 6.87
CA VAL A 151 -5.85 -13.25 7.84
C VAL A 151 -5.44 -12.00 7.09
N VAL A 152 -6.11 -10.87 7.34
CA VAL A 152 -5.75 -9.58 6.75
C VAL A 152 -5.15 -8.71 7.84
N VAL A 153 -3.98 -8.13 7.58
CA VAL A 153 -3.33 -7.16 8.46
C VAL A 153 -3.19 -5.84 7.73
N THR A 154 -3.62 -4.72 8.31
CA THR A 154 -3.33 -3.38 7.81
C THR A 154 -2.51 -2.61 8.84
N ILE A 155 -1.61 -1.74 8.39
CA ILE A 155 -0.73 -0.98 9.28
C ILE A 155 -0.82 0.52 9.03
N ASN A 156 -0.54 1.30 10.06
CA ASN A 156 -0.05 2.66 9.92
C ASN A 156 1.48 2.65 9.91
N TYR A 157 2.11 3.59 9.21
CA TYR A 157 3.55 3.84 9.26
C TYR A 157 3.82 5.34 9.14
N ARG A 158 4.96 5.84 9.63
CA ARG A 158 5.23 7.30 9.60
C ARG A 158 5.34 7.82 8.17
N LEU A 159 4.82 9.03 7.99
CA LEU A 159 4.68 9.72 6.70
C LEU A 159 5.39 11.08 6.72
N GLY A 160 5.60 11.64 5.54
CA GLY A 160 6.14 12.97 5.32
C GLY A 160 7.48 13.18 6.04
N PRO A 161 7.72 14.38 6.59
CA PRO A 161 8.95 14.65 7.33
C PRO A 161 9.19 13.72 8.52
N LEU A 162 8.14 13.30 9.22
CA LEU A 162 8.28 12.43 10.39
C LEU A 162 8.76 11.02 10.02
N GLY A 163 8.45 10.55 8.81
CA GLY A 163 8.92 9.27 8.27
C GLY A 163 10.22 9.35 7.48
N TYR A 164 10.49 10.49 6.82
CA TYR A 164 11.48 10.54 5.72
C TYR A 164 12.46 11.72 5.75
N LEU A 165 12.47 12.53 6.83
CA LEU A 165 13.47 13.59 6.98
C LEU A 165 14.88 12.98 7.18
N ALA A 166 15.81 13.36 6.29
CA ALA A 166 17.21 12.99 6.35
C ALA A 166 18.08 14.21 6.69
N LEU A 167 18.95 14.07 7.68
CA LEU A 167 19.94 15.08 8.07
C LEU A 167 21.24 14.37 8.46
N PRO A 168 22.43 14.93 8.17
CA PRO A 168 23.68 14.37 8.67
C PRO A 168 23.69 14.23 10.19
N GLU A 169 23.09 15.19 10.90
CA GLU A 169 22.98 15.20 12.36
C GLU A 169 22.04 14.10 12.89
N LEU A 170 20.99 13.75 12.12
CA LEU A 170 20.13 12.61 12.45
C LEU A 170 20.83 11.28 12.17
N SER A 171 21.53 11.18 11.02
CA SER A 171 22.30 9.98 10.67
C SER A 171 23.38 9.70 11.72
N ALA A 172 24.05 10.73 12.23
CA ALA A 172 25.08 10.59 13.26
C ALA A 172 24.56 10.07 14.63
N GLU A 173 23.26 10.19 14.92
CA GLU A 173 22.65 9.58 16.11
C GLU A 173 22.32 8.09 15.95
N ASP A 174 22.25 7.60 14.71
CA ASP A 174 21.87 6.23 14.42
C ASP A 174 23.11 5.31 14.37
N PRO A 175 23.08 4.14 15.03
CA PRO A 175 24.21 3.21 15.03
C PRO A 175 24.63 2.72 13.64
N GLU A 176 23.71 2.74 12.66
CA GLU A 176 23.97 2.35 11.27
C GLU A 176 24.25 3.56 10.38
N ASN A 177 24.44 4.75 10.99
CA ASN A 177 24.70 6.03 10.33
C ASN A 177 23.65 6.39 9.25
N GLY A 178 22.38 6.05 9.51
CA GLY A 178 21.26 6.25 8.59
C GLY A 178 20.18 7.21 9.12
N SER A 179 19.46 7.87 8.22
CA SER A 179 18.23 8.62 8.55
C SER A 179 17.28 8.66 7.35
N GLY A 180 16.06 9.15 7.54
CA GLY A 180 15.11 9.36 6.45
C GLY A 180 14.40 8.12 5.89
N ASN A 181 14.54 6.95 6.51
CA ASN A 181 13.83 5.72 6.12
C ASN A 181 12.96 5.15 7.27
N ASN A 182 12.59 5.99 8.23
CA ASN A 182 11.82 5.55 9.40
C ASN A 182 10.47 4.95 9.03
N GLY A 183 9.79 5.49 8.02
CA GLY A 183 8.53 4.91 7.54
C GLY A 183 8.69 3.50 6.94
N ILE A 184 9.84 3.16 6.35
CA ILE A 184 10.16 1.79 5.89
C ILE A 184 10.50 0.89 7.08
N LEU A 185 11.27 1.40 8.05
CA LEU A 185 11.58 0.65 9.27
C LEU A 185 10.33 0.35 10.10
N ASP A 186 9.34 1.24 10.10
CA ASP A 186 8.03 1.01 10.73
C ASP A 186 7.34 -0.21 10.11
N GLN A 187 7.37 -0.34 8.79
CA GLN A 187 6.82 -1.49 8.07
C GLN A 187 7.58 -2.78 8.40
N VAL A 188 8.92 -2.74 8.44
CA VAL A 188 9.75 -3.88 8.86
C VAL A 188 9.40 -4.30 10.29
N ARG A 189 9.29 -3.35 11.21
CA ARG A 189 8.94 -3.62 12.61
C ARG A 189 7.53 -4.21 12.77
N ALA A 190 6.57 -3.77 11.97
CA ALA A 190 5.24 -4.37 11.94
C ALA A 190 5.26 -5.81 11.38
N LEU A 191 6.09 -6.10 10.38
CA LEU A 191 6.29 -7.46 9.87
C LEU A 191 6.97 -8.38 10.91
N GLU A 192 7.95 -7.87 11.66
CA GLU A 192 8.52 -8.59 12.81
C GLU A 192 7.46 -8.90 13.86
N TRP A 193 6.59 -7.92 14.18
CA TRP A 193 5.48 -8.14 15.10
C TRP A 193 4.53 -9.24 14.59
N VAL A 194 4.23 -9.25 13.28
CA VAL A 194 3.41 -10.29 12.65
C VAL A 194 4.07 -11.66 12.77
N ARG A 195 5.36 -11.78 12.44
CA ARG A 195 6.13 -13.03 12.61
C ARG A 195 6.00 -13.57 14.03
N ASP A 196 6.13 -12.69 15.03
CA ASP A 196 6.19 -13.08 16.43
C ASP A 196 4.80 -13.38 17.05
N ASN A 197 3.71 -12.84 16.48
CA ASN A 197 2.39 -12.83 17.15
C ASN A 197 1.22 -13.39 16.33
N ILE A 198 1.30 -13.41 14.99
CA ILE A 198 0.11 -13.63 14.15
C ILE A 198 -0.50 -15.04 14.30
N ALA A 199 0.29 -16.01 14.78
CA ALA A 199 -0.19 -17.35 15.12
C ALA A 199 -1.33 -17.33 16.15
N GLY A 200 -1.26 -16.43 17.14
CA GLY A 200 -2.34 -16.26 18.12
C GLY A 200 -3.65 -15.74 17.51
N PHE A 201 -3.55 -15.05 16.36
CA PHE A 201 -4.68 -14.54 15.58
C PHE A 201 -5.06 -15.48 14.43
N ARG A 202 -4.62 -16.74 14.48
CA ARG A 202 -4.89 -17.80 13.47
C ARG A 202 -4.20 -17.57 12.13
N GLY A 203 -3.23 -16.67 12.06
CA GLY A 203 -2.40 -16.47 10.87
C GLY A 203 -1.19 -17.38 10.89
N ASP A 204 -0.77 -17.85 9.71
CA ASP A 204 0.46 -18.61 9.54
C ASP A 204 1.65 -17.65 9.33
N PRO A 205 2.59 -17.52 10.29
CA PRO A 205 3.76 -16.66 10.13
C PRO A 205 4.73 -17.18 9.04
N GLY A 206 4.63 -18.45 8.64
CA GLY A 206 5.35 -19.04 7.51
C GLY A 206 4.66 -18.85 6.16
N ASN A 207 3.53 -18.14 6.11
CA ASN A 207 2.75 -17.93 4.90
C ASN A 207 2.21 -16.49 4.83
N VAL A 208 3.14 -15.55 4.84
CA VAL A 208 2.87 -14.10 4.78
C VAL A 208 3.05 -13.57 3.36
N THR A 209 2.04 -12.87 2.86
CA THR A 209 2.04 -12.15 1.58
C THR A 209 1.96 -10.66 1.85
N VAL A 210 2.99 -9.90 1.48
CA VAL A 210 2.96 -8.44 1.56
C VAL A 210 2.32 -7.90 0.29
N PHE A 211 1.34 -7.02 0.42
CA PHE A 211 0.73 -6.33 -0.70
C PHE A 211 0.54 -4.85 -0.41
N GLY A 212 0.62 -4.02 -1.44
CA GLY A 212 0.49 -2.59 -1.27
C GLY A 212 0.25 -1.88 -2.58
N GLN A 213 -0.35 -0.70 -2.47
CA GLN A 213 -0.75 0.11 -3.62
C GLN A 213 -0.03 1.46 -3.63
N SER A 214 0.34 1.95 -4.82
CA SER A 214 1.05 3.23 -4.99
C SER A 214 2.37 3.23 -4.19
N ALA A 215 2.57 4.20 -3.29
CA ALA A 215 3.68 4.21 -2.32
C ALA A 215 3.78 2.93 -1.47
N GLY A 216 2.67 2.24 -1.21
CA GLY A 216 2.66 0.91 -0.60
C GLY A 216 3.21 -0.17 -1.52
N GLY A 217 2.95 -0.08 -2.84
CA GLY A 217 3.55 -0.95 -3.85
C GLY A 217 5.05 -0.68 -4.07
N MET A 218 5.45 0.59 -3.99
CA MET A 218 6.87 0.98 -3.93
C MET A 218 7.52 0.38 -2.68
N SER A 219 6.85 0.47 -1.52
CA SER A 219 7.30 -0.13 -0.26
C SER A 219 7.49 -1.64 -0.38
N VAL A 220 6.55 -2.37 -1.00
CA VAL A 220 6.71 -3.81 -1.31
C VAL A 220 8.00 -4.07 -2.08
N THR A 221 8.28 -3.26 -3.10
CA THR A 221 9.52 -3.36 -3.90
C THR A 221 10.77 -3.08 -3.05
N TYR A 222 10.72 -2.08 -2.17
CA TYR A 222 11.84 -1.76 -1.28
C TYR A 222 12.09 -2.87 -0.26
N LEU A 223 11.03 -3.45 0.30
CA LEU A 223 11.13 -4.57 1.22
C LEU A 223 11.71 -5.81 0.52
N LEU A 224 11.34 -6.10 -0.74
CA LEU A 224 11.90 -7.20 -1.53
C LEU A 224 13.43 -7.13 -1.67
N VAL A 225 14.00 -5.92 -1.76
CA VAL A 225 15.45 -5.70 -1.90
C VAL A 225 16.14 -5.34 -0.58
N SER A 226 15.39 -5.24 0.52
CA SER A 226 15.92 -4.86 1.83
C SER A 226 16.44 -6.08 2.59
N PRO A 227 17.72 -6.09 3.03
CA PRO A 227 18.22 -7.12 3.94
C PRO A 227 17.44 -7.18 5.26
N ARG A 228 16.85 -6.08 5.71
CA ARG A 228 16.10 -5.98 6.98
C ARG A 228 14.74 -6.69 6.93
N ALA A 229 14.19 -6.90 5.74
CA ALA A 229 12.94 -7.62 5.56
C ALA A 229 13.13 -9.10 5.17
N ALA A 230 14.39 -9.55 5.06
CA ALA A 230 14.72 -10.90 4.64
C ALA A 230 14.03 -11.97 5.51
N GLY A 231 13.22 -12.82 4.88
CA GLY A 231 12.51 -13.90 5.55
C GLY A 231 11.28 -13.48 6.36
N LEU A 232 10.89 -12.20 6.35
CA LEU A 232 9.66 -11.75 7.03
C LEU A 232 8.39 -12.00 6.22
N PHE A 233 8.51 -12.28 4.92
CA PHE A 233 7.39 -12.62 4.06
C PHE A 233 7.81 -13.56 2.92
N HIS A 234 6.81 -14.15 2.29
CA HIS A 234 6.95 -15.32 1.43
C HIS A 234 6.43 -15.08 0.02
N ARG A 235 5.66 -13.99 -0.19
CA ARG A 235 5.09 -13.55 -1.47
C ARG A 235 4.88 -12.04 -1.46
N ALA A 236 4.87 -11.43 -2.64
CA ALA A 236 4.72 -10.00 -2.79
C ALA A 236 3.69 -9.63 -3.86
N VAL A 237 2.90 -8.59 -3.61
CA VAL A 237 2.02 -7.97 -4.60
C VAL A 237 2.28 -6.47 -4.66
N ASN A 238 2.70 -5.98 -5.83
CA ASN A 238 2.88 -4.56 -6.09
C ASN A 238 1.76 -4.05 -7.00
N MET A 239 0.88 -3.22 -6.44
CA MET A 239 -0.23 -2.60 -7.14
C MET A 239 0.16 -1.15 -7.50
N SER A 240 0.53 -0.88 -8.75
CA SER A 240 0.85 0.49 -9.22
C SER A 240 1.98 1.22 -8.48
N GLY A 241 3.00 0.52 -7.98
CA GLY A 241 4.16 1.10 -7.29
C GLY A 241 5.46 1.08 -8.11
N PRO A 242 5.83 2.14 -8.83
CA PRO A 242 7.03 2.15 -9.67
C PRO A 242 8.33 2.11 -8.84
N TYR A 243 9.37 1.46 -9.36
CA TYR A 243 10.62 1.26 -8.64
C TYR A 243 11.56 2.48 -8.57
N ASP A 244 11.42 3.46 -9.48
CA ASP A 244 12.43 4.48 -9.78
C ASP A 244 12.22 5.82 -9.05
N GLN A 245 11.19 5.94 -8.23
CA GLN A 245 10.92 7.14 -7.42
C GLN A 245 11.73 7.15 -6.11
N ILE A 246 13.04 6.92 -6.22
CA ILE A 246 13.96 6.84 -5.09
C ILE A 246 15.34 7.38 -5.47
N ARG A 247 15.99 8.08 -4.54
CA ARG A 247 17.29 8.76 -4.74
C ARG A 247 18.27 8.45 -3.61
N PRO A 248 19.60 8.61 -3.84
CA PRO A 248 20.59 8.52 -2.78
C PRO A 248 20.30 9.46 -1.62
N ILE A 249 20.54 9.00 -0.38
CA ILE A 249 20.35 9.80 0.84
C ILE A 249 21.16 11.10 0.86
N ALA A 250 22.29 11.14 0.13
CA ALA A 250 23.09 12.35 -0.06
C ALA A 250 22.27 13.52 -0.65
N ASP A 251 21.31 13.22 -1.53
CA ASP A 251 20.39 14.22 -2.10
C ASP A 251 19.28 14.62 -1.10
N GLY A 252 19.06 13.81 -0.07
CA GLY A 252 18.09 14.05 0.99
C GLY A 252 18.58 15.06 2.03
N TYR A 253 19.90 15.16 2.27
CA TYR A 253 20.44 16.07 3.26
C TYR A 253 20.17 17.56 2.95
N PRO A 254 20.36 18.08 1.72
CA PRO A 254 19.98 19.45 1.39
C PRO A 254 18.47 19.69 1.55
N VAL A 255 17.65 18.72 1.14
CA VAL A 255 16.19 18.79 1.29
C VAL A 255 15.79 18.85 2.76
N GLY A 256 16.39 18.00 3.60
CA GLY A 256 16.13 18.00 5.04
C GLY A 256 16.57 19.28 5.72
N LYS A 257 17.70 19.87 5.32
CA LYS A 257 18.15 21.18 5.83
C LYS A 257 17.20 22.31 5.48
N GLU A 258 16.73 22.36 4.22
CA GLU A 258 15.71 23.33 3.80
C GLU A 258 14.41 23.15 4.61
N TRP A 259 14.03 21.91 4.85
CA TRP A 259 12.84 21.59 5.63
C TRP A 259 12.98 22.00 7.10
N ALA A 260 14.13 21.72 7.73
CA ALA A 260 14.44 22.14 9.09
C ALA A 260 14.41 23.68 9.22
N LYS A 261 14.98 24.39 8.25
CA LYS A 261 14.93 25.85 8.17
C LYS A 261 13.49 26.38 8.09
N LYS A 262 12.61 25.74 7.31
CA LYS A 262 11.19 26.14 7.19
C LYS A 262 10.43 26.08 8.51
N VAL A 263 10.84 25.23 9.44
CA VAL A 263 10.27 25.17 10.80
C VAL A 263 11.05 25.97 11.84
N GLY A 264 12.04 26.75 11.40
CA GLY A 264 12.89 27.59 12.24
C GLY A 264 13.84 26.76 13.11
N CYS A 265 14.45 25.72 12.53
CA CYS A 265 15.54 24.95 13.13
C CYS A 265 16.76 24.96 12.22
N GLU A 266 17.85 25.57 12.70
CA GLU A 266 19.14 25.67 12.01
C GLU A 266 20.25 25.59 13.06
N GLY A 267 21.49 25.28 12.66
CA GLY A 267 22.65 25.25 13.57
C GLY A 267 22.94 23.88 14.19
N ALA A 268 23.83 23.87 15.18
CA ALA A 268 24.36 22.64 15.78
C ALA A 268 23.33 21.87 16.63
N ASP A 269 22.29 22.55 17.11
CA ASP A 269 21.20 21.99 17.93
C ASP A 269 19.95 21.65 17.09
N VAL A 270 20.08 21.57 15.76
CA VAL A 270 18.96 21.36 14.82
C VAL A 270 18.08 20.18 15.21
N VAL A 271 18.65 19.05 15.66
CA VAL A 271 17.88 17.86 16.07
C VAL A 271 17.04 18.15 17.32
N ALA A 272 17.63 18.77 18.34
CA ALA A 272 16.92 19.12 19.57
C ALA A 272 15.80 20.13 19.28
N CYS A 273 16.08 21.13 18.44
CA CYS A 273 15.07 22.06 17.94
C CYS A 273 13.92 21.32 17.24
N LEU A 274 14.20 20.41 16.31
CA LEU A 274 13.18 19.66 15.59
C LEU A 274 12.31 18.80 16.52
N ARG A 275 12.90 18.15 17.52
CA ARG A 275 12.17 17.37 18.53
C ARG A 275 11.29 18.25 19.44
N SER A 276 11.69 19.50 19.68
CA SER A 276 10.90 20.46 20.47
C SER A 276 9.65 21.00 19.74
N LYS A 277 9.62 20.96 18.41
CA LYS A 277 8.51 21.51 17.63
C LYS A 277 7.22 20.70 17.84
N PRO A 278 6.04 21.34 17.78
CA PRO A 278 4.78 20.60 17.76
C PRO A 278 4.68 19.76 16.49
N ALA A 279 4.09 18.57 16.57
CA ALA A 279 3.95 17.65 15.45
C ALA A 279 3.29 18.27 14.20
N LYS A 280 2.34 19.20 14.41
CA LYS A 280 1.66 19.95 13.34
C LYS A 280 2.61 20.82 12.50
N ALA A 281 3.78 21.20 13.03
CA ALA A 281 4.80 21.90 12.25
C ALA A 281 5.32 21.05 11.09
N PHE A 282 5.21 19.71 11.19
CA PHE A 282 5.67 18.73 10.20
C PHE A 282 4.64 18.37 9.12
N ILE A 283 3.48 19.00 9.14
CA ILE A 283 2.47 18.79 8.10
C ILE A 283 2.68 19.83 6.98
N PRO A 284 2.99 19.40 5.74
CA PRO A 284 3.10 20.32 4.62
C PRO A 284 1.81 21.12 4.40
N LYS A 285 1.95 22.41 4.05
CA LYS A 285 0.78 23.25 3.70
C LYS A 285 0.14 22.80 2.39
N ASP A 286 0.96 22.38 1.43
CA ASP A 286 0.54 21.91 0.10
C ASP A 286 0.76 20.41 -0.07
N ASN A 287 -0.33 19.68 -0.32
CA ASN A 287 -0.34 18.23 -0.52
C ASN A 287 -0.32 17.81 -2.00
N ASN A 288 -0.22 18.75 -2.94
CA ASN A 288 -0.31 18.42 -4.36
C ASN A 288 0.99 17.76 -4.85
N LEU A 289 0.91 16.46 -5.12
CA LEU A 289 2.02 15.64 -5.63
C LEU A 289 2.65 16.21 -6.91
N MET A 290 1.84 16.85 -7.77
CA MET A 290 2.28 17.32 -9.08
C MET A 290 2.85 18.74 -9.07
N LEU A 291 2.52 19.57 -8.08
CA LEU A 291 3.02 20.96 -7.97
C LEU A 291 4.31 21.08 -7.15
N ASN A 292 4.68 20.06 -6.37
CA ASN A 292 5.77 20.16 -5.39
C ASN A 292 7.19 20.08 -5.96
N GLY A 293 7.37 20.23 -7.28
CA GLY A 293 8.65 20.62 -7.89
C GLY A 293 9.89 19.80 -7.49
N GLY A 294 9.76 18.56 -7.02
CA GLY A 294 10.86 17.68 -6.62
C GLY A 294 11.32 17.76 -5.16
N VAL A 295 10.69 18.56 -4.28
CA VAL A 295 11.00 18.57 -2.83
C VAL A 295 10.02 17.64 -2.10
N THR A 296 10.04 16.35 -2.45
CA THR A 296 9.27 15.33 -1.72
C THR A 296 10.23 14.52 -0.85
N LEU A 297 9.93 14.48 0.46
CA LEU A 297 10.54 13.52 1.37
C LEU A 297 9.89 12.15 1.12
N MET A 298 10.64 11.28 0.45
CA MET A 298 10.33 9.88 0.11
C MET A 298 11.44 8.99 0.70
N PRO A 299 11.33 7.65 0.63
CA PRO A 299 12.45 6.79 0.97
C PRO A 299 13.74 7.15 0.21
N TRP A 300 14.89 6.83 0.82
CA TRP A 300 16.22 7.10 0.30
C TRP A 300 17.00 5.80 0.11
N ILE A 301 17.86 5.76 -0.91
CA ILE A 301 18.92 4.76 -1.00
C ILE A 301 19.98 5.15 0.02
N ASP A 302 20.07 4.39 1.10
CA ASP A 302 20.95 4.65 2.25
C ASP A 302 22.11 3.65 2.35
N GLY A 303 22.13 2.64 1.48
CA GLY A 303 23.19 1.61 1.50
C GLY A 303 22.97 0.49 2.52
N ASN A 304 21.90 0.56 3.33
CA ASN A 304 21.60 -0.43 4.38
C ASN A 304 20.16 -0.94 4.29
N ILE A 305 19.16 -0.08 4.54
CA ILE A 305 17.75 -0.45 4.48
C ILE A 305 17.35 -0.64 3.03
N ILE A 306 17.73 0.29 2.16
CA ILE A 306 17.60 0.19 0.72
C ILE A 306 19.01 0.33 0.12
N PRO A 307 19.68 -0.80 -0.17
CA PRO A 307 21.11 -0.79 -0.48
C PRO A 307 21.50 -0.03 -1.76
N ASP A 308 20.66 -0.08 -2.79
CA ASP A 308 20.91 0.50 -4.11
C ASP A 308 19.58 0.66 -4.86
N GLN A 309 19.63 1.11 -6.12
CA GLN A 309 18.49 1.22 -7.01
C GLN A 309 17.73 -0.13 -7.11
N PRO A 310 16.42 -0.19 -6.79
CA PRO A 310 15.72 -1.46 -6.67
C PRO A 310 15.75 -2.33 -7.94
N LEU A 311 15.56 -1.74 -9.12
CA LEU A 311 15.61 -2.51 -10.37
C LEU A 311 17.02 -3.06 -10.65
N LYS A 312 18.07 -2.34 -10.25
CA LYS A 312 19.44 -2.85 -10.35
C LYS A 312 19.62 -4.08 -9.47
N LEU A 313 19.18 -4.01 -8.20
CA LEU A 313 19.25 -5.14 -7.27
C LEU A 313 18.45 -6.35 -7.76
N ILE A 314 17.24 -6.14 -8.31
CA ILE A 314 16.45 -7.21 -8.92
C ILE A 314 17.22 -7.83 -10.09
N ARG A 315 17.76 -7.04 -11.03
CA ARG A 315 18.52 -7.55 -12.19
C ARG A 315 19.80 -8.30 -11.80
N GLU A 316 20.41 -7.94 -10.68
CA GLU A 316 21.58 -8.62 -10.13
C GLU A 316 21.23 -9.86 -9.29
N GLY A 317 19.94 -10.17 -9.11
CA GLY A 317 19.48 -11.28 -8.27
C GLY A 317 19.65 -11.03 -6.76
N LYS A 318 19.97 -9.79 -6.36
CA LYS A 318 20.07 -9.35 -4.97
C LYS A 318 18.70 -8.94 -4.42
N VAL A 319 17.76 -9.87 -4.48
CA VAL A 319 16.36 -9.68 -4.11
C VAL A 319 15.84 -10.97 -3.48
N MET A 320 14.83 -10.86 -2.61
CA MET A 320 14.14 -12.04 -2.10
C MET A 320 13.46 -12.82 -3.24
N LYS A 321 13.83 -14.09 -3.38
CA LYS A 321 13.29 -15.01 -4.38
C LYS A 321 11.95 -15.58 -3.93
N VAL A 322 10.90 -14.80 -4.09
CA VAL A 322 9.50 -15.17 -3.78
C VAL A 322 8.62 -15.02 -5.03
N PRO A 323 7.45 -15.68 -5.09
CA PRO A 323 6.42 -15.36 -6.08
C PRO A 323 5.99 -13.90 -5.98
N VAL A 324 5.81 -13.25 -7.13
CA VAL A 324 5.42 -11.83 -7.22
C VAL A 324 4.22 -11.66 -8.14
N MET A 325 3.24 -10.90 -7.69
CA MET A 325 2.15 -10.38 -8.53
C MET A 325 2.34 -8.87 -8.71
N LEU A 326 2.21 -8.39 -9.94
CA LEU A 326 2.47 -7.00 -10.29
C LEU A 326 1.36 -6.50 -11.21
N GLY A 327 0.97 -5.24 -11.09
CA GLY A 327 0.05 -4.66 -12.07
C GLY A 327 -0.14 -3.17 -11.94
N THR A 328 -0.93 -2.64 -12.85
CA THR A 328 -1.31 -1.23 -12.91
C THR A 328 -2.80 -1.10 -13.16
N THR A 329 -3.37 0.07 -12.87
CA THR A 329 -4.65 0.44 -13.46
C THR A 329 -4.43 1.01 -14.85
N LYS A 330 -5.46 0.99 -15.71
CA LYS A 330 -5.33 1.46 -17.10
C LYS A 330 -5.18 2.97 -17.19
N GLU A 331 -5.87 3.73 -16.35
CA GLU A 331 -5.87 5.19 -16.36
C GLU A 331 -5.32 5.80 -15.05
N GLU A 332 -4.15 5.33 -14.59
CA GLU A 332 -3.50 5.71 -13.31
C GLU A 332 -3.64 7.21 -12.99
N LEU A 333 -3.29 8.08 -13.94
CA LEU A 333 -3.23 9.52 -13.65
C LEU A 333 -4.55 10.27 -13.85
N LYS A 334 -5.62 9.62 -14.33
CA LYS A 334 -6.84 10.32 -14.74
C LYS A 334 -7.62 10.93 -13.57
N MET A 335 -7.59 10.33 -12.38
CA MET A 335 -8.23 10.93 -11.19
C MET A 335 -7.62 12.29 -10.82
N TYR A 336 -6.32 12.48 -11.07
CA TYR A 336 -5.64 13.73 -10.71
C TYR A 336 -6.09 14.90 -11.57
N THR A 337 -6.80 14.66 -12.68
CA THR A 337 -7.45 15.75 -13.45
C THR A 337 -8.49 16.50 -12.63
N LEU A 338 -9.07 15.89 -11.59
CA LEU A 338 -9.98 16.56 -10.64
C LEU A 338 -9.27 17.58 -9.74
N THR A 339 -7.94 17.45 -9.56
CA THR A 339 -7.16 18.37 -8.71
C THR A 339 -6.79 19.68 -9.42
N PHE A 340 -7.01 19.77 -10.74
CA PHE A 340 -6.69 20.95 -11.55
C PHE A 340 -7.91 21.39 -12.37
N PRO A 341 -8.70 22.33 -11.86
CA PRO A 341 -9.86 22.88 -12.56
C PRO A 341 -9.49 23.35 -13.98
N GLY A 342 -10.29 22.96 -14.97
CA GLY A 342 -10.10 23.37 -16.37
C GLY A 342 -9.31 22.41 -17.26
N LEU A 343 -8.57 21.42 -16.71
CA LEU A 343 -7.87 20.39 -17.52
C LEU A 343 -8.81 19.69 -18.50
N GLY A 344 -10.02 19.33 -18.04
CA GLY A 344 -10.99 18.62 -18.87
C GLY A 344 -11.54 19.41 -20.06
N ALA A 345 -11.33 20.73 -20.09
CA ALA A 345 -11.79 21.62 -21.17
C ALA A 345 -10.71 21.90 -22.23
N TRP A 346 -9.55 21.27 -22.14
CA TRP A 346 -8.46 21.51 -23.08
C TRP A 346 -8.81 21.05 -24.49
N THR A 347 -8.55 21.91 -25.47
CA THR A 347 -8.68 21.57 -26.89
C THR A 347 -7.49 20.71 -27.35
N ARG A 348 -7.61 20.08 -28.52
CA ARG A 348 -6.49 19.36 -29.16
C ARG A 348 -5.28 20.28 -29.38
N SER A 349 -5.51 21.50 -29.89
CA SER A 349 -4.43 22.46 -30.15
C SER A 349 -3.72 22.89 -28.86
N PHE A 350 -4.48 23.13 -27.78
CA PHE A 350 -3.91 23.50 -26.49
C PHE A 350 -3.15 22.33 -25.86
N THR A 351 -3.67 21.11 -25.95
CA THR A 351 -3.01 19.91 -25.44
C THR A 351 -1.71 19.64 -26.18
N THR A 352 -1.71 19.67 -27.52
CA THR A 352 -0.49 19.49 -28.34
C THR A 352 0.56 20.56 -28.04
N ARG A 353 0.15 21.83 -27.93
CA ARG A 353 1.07 22.92 -27.56
C ARG A 353 1.67 22.69 -26.18
N THR A 354 0.86 22.27 -25.22
CA THR A 354 1.32 22.02 -23.84
C THR A 354 2.24 20.81 -23.77
N LEU A 355 1.93 19.72 -24.47
CA LEU A 355 2.78 18.54 -24.57
C LEU A 355 4.16 18.91 -25.12
N ARG A 356 4.24 19.59 -26.26
CA ARG A 356 5.51 20.05 -26.85
C ARG A 356 6.25 21.04 -25.96
N TRP A 357 5.52 21.86 -25.19
CA TRP A 357 6.14 22.80 -24.26
C TRP A 357 6.75 22.10 -23.04
N LEU A 358 6.06 21.07 -22.53
CA LEU A 358 6.53 20.29 -21.39
C LEU A 358 7.69 19.36 -21.78
N ALA A 359 7.51 18.61 -22.88
CA ALA A 359 8.43 17.54 -23.29
C ALA A 359 9.55 17.98 -24.25
N GLY A 360 9.43 19.18 -24.81
CA GLY A 360 10.19 19.59 -26.00
C GLY A 360 9.47 19.19 -27.29
N PRO A 361 9.71 19.89 -28.42
CA PRO A 361 9.00 19.65 -29.69
C PRO A 361 9.14 18.22 -30.21
N ASP A 362 10.38 17.71 -30.29
CA ASP A 362 10.68 16.40 -30.87
C ASP A 362 10.07 15.26 -30.05
N GLU A 363 10.14 15.33 -28.72
CA GLU A 363 9.56 14.30 -27.85
C GLU A 363 8.04 14.39 -27.84
N GLY A 364 7.50 15.61 -27.86
CA GLY A 364 6.06 15.83 -28.03
C GLY A 364 5.53 15.23 -29.33
N ASP A 365 6.26 15.36 -30.44
CA ASP A 365 5.86 14.80 -31.74
C ASP A 365 5.92 13.28 -31.76
N LYS A 366 6.96 12.66 -31.19
CA LYS A 366 7.02 11.20 -31.03
C LYS A 366 5.87 10.66 -30.18
N ILE A 367 5.49 11.36 -29.12
CA ILE A 367 4.30 10.98 -28.33
C ILE A 367 3.04 11.06 -29.21
N LEU A 368 2.88 12.10 -30.02
CA LEU A 368 1.73 12.24 -30.93
C LEU A 368 1.72 11.19 -32.06
N GLU A 369 2.84 10.57 -32.40
CA GLU A 369 2.91 9.42 -33.32
C GLU A 369 2.44 8.11 -32.65
N LEU A 370 2.59 7.99 -31.32
CA LEU A 370 2.22 6.81 -30.54
C LEU A 370 0.76 6.80 -30.09
N TYR A 371 0.07 7.95 -30.12
CA TYR A 371 -1.29 8.10 -29.62
C TYR A 371 -2.16 8.93 -30.57
N SER A 372 -3.38 8.48 -30.84
CA SER A 372 -4.36 9.24 -31.62
C SER A 372 -5.35 9.96 -30.70
N TYR A 373 -5.62 11.23 -30.98
CA TYR A 373 -6.71 11.97 -30.32
C TYR A 373 -8.12 11.41 -30.63
N GLN A 374 -8.24 10.44 -31.53
CA GLN A 374 -9.52 9.74 -31.78
C GLN A 374 -9.80 8.69 -30.70
N ASP A 375 -8.78 8.21 -30.00
CA ASP A 375 -8.89 7.18 -28.96
C ASP A 375 -9.34 7.77 -27.61
N PHE A 376 -9.43 9.10 -27.52
CA PHE A 376 -9.69 9.82 -26.28
C PHE A 376 -10.89 10.73 -26.41
N GLU A 377 -11.81 10.62 -25.44
CA GLU A 377 -12.96 11.51 -25.32
C GLU A 377 -12.53 12.96 -25.02
N ARG A 378 -11.53 13.12 -24.15
CA ARG A 378 -10.95 14.43 -23.81
C ARG A 378 -9.55 14.52 -24.39
N PRO A 379 -9.18 15.59 -25.12
CA PRO A 379 -7.82 15.72 -25.66
C PRO A 379 -6.72 15.59 -24.61
N VAL A 380 -6.93 16.13 -23.41
CA VAL A 380 -5.99 16.03 -22.29
C VAL A 380 -5.68 14.58 -21.88
N ASP A 381 -6.60 13.64 -22.11
CA ASP A 381 -6.42 12.25 -21.71
C ASP A 381 -5.26 11.57 -22.48
N LEU A 382 -4.93 12.05 -23.70
CA LEU A 382 -3.73 11.60 -24.42
C LEU A 382 -2.46 11.86 -23.60
N LEU A 383 -2.30 13.09 -23.11
CA LEU A 383 -1.17 13.48 -22.27
C LEU A 383 -1.15 12.68 -20.96
N ILE A 384 -2.31 12.50 -20.33
CA ILE A 384 -2.44 11.76 -19.07
C ILE A 384 -2.09 10.28 -19.23
N VAL A 385 -2.48 9.65 -20.34
CA VAL A 385 -2.15 8.25 -20.62
C VAL A 385 -0.66 8.10 -20.97
N ALA A 386 -0.08 9.03 -21.73
CA ALA A 386 1.37 9.06 -21.95
C ALA A 386 2.16 9.17 -20.64
N LEU A 387 1.73 10.06 -19.74
CA LEU A 387 2.32 10.19 -18.41
C LEU A 387 2.10 8.92 -17.55
N THR A 388 0.95 8.25 -17.69
CA THR A 388 0.66 6.97 -17.02
C THR A 388 1.64 5.91 -17.45
N GLU A 389 1.90 5.77 -18.75
CA GLU A 389 2.84 4.78 -19.26
C GLU A 389 4.29 5.09 -18.90
N ALA A 390 4.67 6.37 -18.91
CA ALA A 390 6.00 6.81 -18.48
C ALA A 390 6.26 6.61 -16.97
N THR A 391 5.24 6.80 -16.12
CA THR A 391 5.41 6.83 -14.65
C THR A 391 5.12 5.48 -13.99
N PHE A 392 4.15 4.73 -14.50
CA PHE A 392 3.64 3.51 -13.86
C PHE A 392 3.83 2.30 -14.75
N THR A 393 3.11 2.24 -15.88
CA THR A 393 2.98 1.02 -16.68
C THR A 393 4.34 0.47 -17.10
N SER A 394 5.19 1.29 -17.72
CA SER A 394 6.53 0.83 -18.15
C SER A 394 7.41 0.39 -16.98
N LYS A 395 7.34 1.07 -15.84
CA LYS A 395 8.16 0.76 -14.66
C LYS A 395 7.77 -0.56 -14.02
N ILE A 396 6.47 -0.82 -13.91
CA ILE A 396 5.94 -2.10 -13.42
C ILE A 396 6.25 -3.24 -14.39
N PHE A 397 6.19 -3.00 -15.71
CA PHE A 397 6.62 -3.98 -16.72
C PHE A 397 8.11 -4.33 -16.61
N MET A 398 8.99 -3.34 -16.43
CA MET A 398 10.42 -3.59 -16.25
C MET A 398 10.70 -4.41 -14.99
N GLN A 399 9.93 -4.21 -13.91
CA GLN A 399 10.01 -5.03 -12.72
C GLN A 399 9.60 -6.47 -13.03
N ALA A 400 8.50 -6.68 -13.76
CA ALA A 400 8.03 -8.01 -14.15
C ALA A 400 9.08 -8.76 -14.98
N GLU A 401 9.66 -8.10 -15.99
CA GLU A 401 10.76 -8.67 -16.79
C GLU A 401 11.98 -9.01 -15.93
N ALA A 402 12.37 -8.12 -15.01
CA ALA A 402 13.54 -8.35 -14.15
C ALA A 402 13.32 -9.50 -13.15
N PHE A 403 12.13 -9.60 -12.53
CA PHE A 403 11.81 -10.72 -11.64
C PHE A 403 11.75 -12.05 -12.38
N ALA A 404 11.09 -12.08 -13.55
CA ALA A 404 11.01 -13.28 -14.38
C ALA A 404 12.40 -13.75 -14.83
N ALA A 405 13.27 -12.82 -15.23
CA ALA A 405 14.66 -13.13 -15.61
C ALA A 405 15.50 -13.72 -14.46
N GLN A 406 15.14 -13.44 -13.19
CA GLN A 406 15.77 -14.04 -12.01
C GLN A 406 15.13 -15.35 -11.55
N GLY A 407 14.11 -15.84 -12.28
CA GLY A 407 13.43 -17.11 -12.01
C GLY A 407 12.34 -17.03 -10.93
N SER A 408 11.90 -15.84 -10.52
CA SER A 408 10.71 -15.71 -9.69
C SER A 408 9.45 -16.06 -10.50
N PRO A 409 8.47 -16.78 -9.93
CA PRO A 409 7.13 -16.85 -10.51
C PRO A 409 6.51 -15.45 -10.53
N VAL A 410 6.14 -14.95 -11.71
CA VAL A 410 5.55 -13.61 -11.88
C VAL A 410 4.15 -13.73 -12.44
N TYR A 411 3.19 -13.00 -11.88
CA TYR A 411 1.83 -12.87 -12.40
C TYR A 411 1.53 -11.40 -12.65
N PHE A 412 1.28 -11.04 -13.91
CA PHE A 412 1.09 -9.65 -14.32
C PHE A 412 -0.39 -9.33 -14.61
N TYR A 413 -0.89 -8.18 -14.17
CA TYR A 413 -2.25 -7.74 -14.45
C TYR A 413 -2.34 -6.27 -14.91
N ARG A 414 -3.44 -5.94 -15.59
CA ARG A 414 -3.93 -4.56 -15.72
C ARG A 414 -5.39 -4.50 -15.22
N PHE A 415 -5.70 -3.51 -14.41
CA PHE A 415 -7.06 -3.23 -13.98
C PHE A 415 -7.72 -2.27 -14.98
N ASP A 416 -8.78 -2.74 -15.63
CA ASP A 416 -9.40 -2.09 -16.80
C ASP A 416 -10.86 -1.71 -16.55
N TRP A 417 -11.46 -2.23 -15.48
CA TRP A 417 -12.86 -2.03 -15.19
C TRP A 417 -13.22 -0.55 -15.04
N ASN A 418 -14.08 -0.10 -15.96
CA ASN A 418 -14.59 1.26 -16.05
C ASN A 418 -16.10 1.19 -16.30
N ASP A 419 -16.88 1.35 -15.24
CA ASP A 419 -18.32 1.26 -15.32
C ASP A 419 -18.96 2.61 -15.61
N THR A 420 -19.66 2.72 -16.74
CA THR A 420 -20.35 3.95 -17.16
C THR A 420 -21.51 4.36 -16.24
N ARG A 421 -21.95 3.46 -15.33
CA ARG A 421 -22.90 3.78 -14.24
C ARG A 421 -22.25 4.57 -13.12
N MET A 422 -20.92 4.66 -13.08
CA MET A 422 -20.24 5.61 -12.21
C MET A 422 -20.43 7.03 -12.77
N PRO A 423 -20.72 8.02 -11.91
CA PRO A 423 -21.03 9.38 -12.34
C PRO A 423 -19.81 10.14 -12.89
N THR A 424 -18.63 9.52 -12.94
CA THR A 424 -17.40 10.15 -13.42
C THR A 424 -16.79 9.41 -14.60
N LYS A 425 -16.13 10.16 -15.48
CA LYS A 425 -15.43 9.63 -16.67
C LYS A 425 -13.97 9.30 -16.39
N LEU A 426 -13.66 8.90 -15.16
CA LEU A 426 -12.27 8.73 -14.69
C LEU A 426 -11.63 7.41 -15.11
N GLY A 427 -12.39 6.48 -15.69
CA GLY A 427 -11.83 5.19 -16.10
C GLY A 427 -11.46 4.30 -14.92
N ALA A 428 -10.60 3.33 -15.19
CA ALA A 428 -9.91 2.51 -14.21
C ALA A 428 -8.73 3.32 -13.63
N PHE A 429 -9.04 4.30 -12.79
CA PHE A 429 -8.05 5.20 -12.20
C PHE A 429 -7.27 4.57 -11.04
N HIS A 430 -6.17 5.22 -10.66
CA HIS A 430 -5.25 4.75 -9.62
C HIS A 430 -5.94 4.44 -8.29
N GLY A 431 -5.80 3.20 -7.83
CA GLY A 431 -6.33 2.72 -6.55
C GLY A 431 -7.81 2.30 -6.58
N LEU A 432 -8.49 2.35 -7.73
CA LEU A 432 -9.86 1.83 -7.85
C LEU A 432 -9.93 0.31 -7.65
N ASP A 433 -8.83 -0.40 -7.87
CA ASP A 433 -8.71 -1.84 -7.63
C ASP A 433 -8.78 -2.23 -6.13
N LEU A 434 -8.41 -1.32 -5.23
CA LEU A 434 -8.37 -1.57 -3.78
C LEU A 434 -9.71 -2.03 -3.18
N PRO A 435 -10.82 -1.28 -3.28
CA PRO A 435 -12.10 -1.73 -2.70
C PRO A 435 -12.58 -3.07 -3.28
N LEU A 436 -12.20 -3.41 -4.52
CA LEU A 436 -12.52 -4.70 -5.13
C LEU A 436 -11.68 -5.85 -4.53
N VAL A 437 -10.38 -5.63 -4.29
CA VAL A 437 -9.49 -6.61 -3.64
C VAL A 437 -9.90 -6.89 -2.20
N PHE A 438 -10.34 -5.87 -1.45
CA PHE A 438 -10.79 -6.04 -0.06
C PHE A 438 -12.25 -6.54 0.03
N GLY A 439 -13.03 -6.42 -1.04
CA GLY A 439 -14.47 -6.64 -1.02
C GLY A 439 -15.26 -5.55 -0.29
N ALA A 440 -14.61 -4.41 0.01
CA ALA A 440 -15.13 -3.26 0.74
C ALA A 440 -15.75 -2.21 -0.21
N LEU A 441 -16.75 -2.64 -0.98
CA LEU A 441 -17.35 -1.82 -2.04
C LEU A 441 -18.27 -0.70 -1.54
N ASP A 442 -18.77 -0.80 -0.31
CA ASP A 442 -19.67 0.19 0.32
C ASP A 442 -18.89 1.12 1.28
N THR A 443 -17.81 1.72 0.77
CA THR A 443 -17.02 2.73 1.49
C THR A 443 -17.83 4.03 1.64
N LYS A 444 -17.69 4.68 2.80
CA LYS A 444 -18.33 5.93 3.17
C LYS A 444 -17.47 7.16 2.84
N SER A 445 -16.29 6.96 2.27
CA SER A 445 -15.37 8.03 1.90
C SER A 445 -16.00 9.06 0.96
N GLN A 446 -15.50 10.29 0.98
CA GLN A 446 -15.94 11.33 0.03
C GLN A 446 -15.71 10.92 -1.42
N LEU A 447 -14.63 10.19 -1.68
CA LEU A 447 -14.33 9.66 -3.00
C LEU A 447 -15.40 8.64 -3.42
N ALA A 448 -15.78 7.70 -2.56
CA ALA A 448 -16.84 6.74 -2.85
C ALA A 448 -18.18 7.44 -3.17
N LYS A 449 -18.56 8.46 -2.41
CA LYS A 449 -19.79 9.25 -2.68
C LYS A 449 -19.75 9.94 -4.03
N LEU A 450 -18.57 10.38 -4.47
CA LEU A 450 -18.39 11.02 -5.77
C LEU A 450 -18.39 10.01 -6.92
N LEU A 451 -17.99 8.76 -6.68
CA LEU A 451 -17.64 7.80 -7.72
C LEU A 451 -18.57 6.59 -7.83
N ALA A 452 -19.40 6.30 -6.83
CA ALA A 452 -20.15 5.05 -6.77
C ALA A 452 -21.67 5.27 -6.66
N THR A 453 -22.41 4.69 -7.61
CA THR A 453 -23.85 4.48 -7.51
C THR A 453 -24.13 3.10 -6.90
N LYS A 454 -25.33 2.87 -6.35
CA LYS A 454 -25.70 1.53 -5.83
C LYS A 454 -25.63 0.48 -6.94
N GLU A 455 -26.06 0.84 -8.14
CA GLU A 455 -26.02 0.00 -9.34
C GLU A 455 -24.57 -0.28 -9.76
N GLY A 456 -23.69 0.73 -9.70
CA GLY A 456 -22.26 0.56 -9.98
C GLY A 456 -21.57 -0.36 -8.96
N ILE A 457 -21.90 -0.24 -7.68
CA ILE A 457 -21.40 -1.14 -6.62
C ILE A 457 -21.87 -2.58 -6.87
N ALA A 458 -23.15 -2.77 -7.19
CA ALA A 458 -23.69 -4.10 -7.48
C ALA A 458 -23.01 -4.74 -8.70
N ALA A 459 -22.70 -3.93 -9.72
CA ALA A 459 -21.99 -4.37 -10.90
C ALA A 459 -20.51 -4.73 -10.67
N ALA A 460 -19.88 -4.11 -9.68
CA ALA A 460 -18.50 -4.42 -9.28
C ALA A 460 -18.37 -5.77 -8.57
N LYS A 461 -19.46 -6.28 -7.98
CA LYS A 461 -19.43 -7.44 -7.09
C LYS A 461 -18.84 -8.71 -7.74
N PRO A 462 -19.23 -9.13 -8.96
CA PRO A 462 -18.64 -10.32 -9.58
C PRO A 462 -17.13 -10.18 -9.81
N LEU A 463 -16.67 -9.00 -10.23
CA LEU A 463 -15.25 -8.71 -10.42
C LEU A 463 -14.51 -8.70 -9.08
N SER A 464 -15.07 -8.09 -8.04
CA SER A 464 -14.52 -8.11 -6.68
C SER A 464 -14.42 -9.54 -6.13
N ASP A 465 -15.44 -10.37 -6.33
CA ASP A 465 -15.44 -11.77 -5.89
C ASP A 465 -14.30 -12.55 -6.57
N ALA A 466 -14.06 -12.33 -7.87
CA ALA A 466 -12.96 -12.93 -8.62
C ALA A 466 -11.58 -12.40 -8.19
N MET A 467 -11.43 -11.09 -8.00
CA MET A 467 -10.18 -10.48 -7.52
C MET A 467 -9.81 -10.97 -6.12
N MET A 468 -10.77 -11.03 -5.19
CA MET A 468 -10.56 -11.64 -3.86
C MET A 468 -10.09 -13.09 -3.98
N ALA A 469 -10.63 -13.87 -4.93
CA ALA A 469 -10.20 -15.25 -5.16
C ALA A 469 -8.76 -15.32 -5.71
N TYR A 470 -8.41 -14.56 -6.73
CA TYR A 470 -7.02 -14.52 -7.25
C TYR A 470 -6.01 -14.11 -6.18
N TYR A 471 -6.29 -13.04 -5.42
CA TYR A 471 -5.39 -12.55 -4.38
C TYR A 471 -5.21 -13.53 -3.22
N SER A 472 -6.29 -14.18 -2.79
CA SER A 472 -6.22 -15.17 -1.71
C SER A 472 -5.58 -16.50 -2.16
N ASN A 473 -5.84 -16.96 -3.38
CA ASN A 473 -5.14 -18.12 -3.97
C ASN A 473 -3.64 -17.87 -4.07
N PHE A 474 -3.27 -16.67 -4.56
CA PHE A 474 -1.88 -16.24 -4.61
C PHE A 474 -1.28 -16.20 -3.21
N ALA A 475 -1.97 -15.61 -2.23
CA ALA A 475 -1.47 -15.56 -0.85
C ALA A 475 -1.24 -16.96 -0.26
N ARG A 476 -2.12 -17.91 -0.59
CA ARG A 476 -2.07 -19.29 -0.11
C ARG A 476 -0.94 -20.11 -0.73
N THR A 477 -0.75 -20.00 -2.05
CA THR A 477 0.06 -20.95 -2.82
C THR A 477 1.19 -20.31 -3.61
N GLY A 478 1.08 -19.03 -3.98
CA GLY A 478 2.00 -18.35 -4.89
C GLY A 478 1.53 -18.39 -6.33
N ASN A 479 0.38 -19.01 -6.56
CA ASN A 479 -0.30 -19.10 -7.84
C ASN A 479 -1.73 -18.55 -7.68
N PRO A 480 -2.15 -17.54 -8.47
CA PRO A 480 -3.46 -16.92 -8.32
C PRO A 480 -4.60 -17.81 -8.85
N ASN A 481 -4.30 -18.85 -9.65
CA ASN A 481 -5.29 -19.71 -10.28
C ASN A 481 -6.14 -20.51 -9.29
N GLY A 482 -7.40 -20.78 -9.67
CA GLY A 482 -8.34 -21.58 -8.89
C GLY A 482 -9.62 -21.88 -9.69
N GLU A 483 -10.52 -22.67 -9.10
CA GLU A 483 -11.77 -23.07 -9.73
C GLU A 483 -12.66 -21.86 -10.07
N GLY A 484 -13.29 -21.87 -11.25
CA GLY A 484 -14.20 -20.82 -11.70
C GLY A 484 -13.54 -19.51 -12.13
N LEU A 485 -12.20 -19.44 -12.16
CA LEU A 485 -11.44 -18.28 -12.63
C LEU A 485 -10.82 -18.57 -14.00
N PRO A 486 -10.76 -17.57 -14.90
CA PRO A 486 -9.91 -17.66 -16.08
C PRO A 486 -8.47 -18.03 -15.71
N GLU A 487 -7.80 -18.81 -16.57
CA GLU A 487 -6.42 -19.19 -16.34
C GLU A 487 -5.49 -17.97 -16.49
N TRP A 488 -4.73 -17.67 -15.44
CA TRP A 488 -3.70 -16.67 -15.38
C TRP A 488 -2.33 -17.33 -15.52
N PRO A 489 -1.73 -17.34 -16.72
CA PRO A 489 -0.40 -17.90 -16.92
C PRO A 489 0.67 -17.03 -16.25
N ALA A 490 1.76 -17.67 -15.83
CA ALA A 490 2.93 -16.94 -15.37
C ALA A 490 3.49 -16.06 -16.49
N TYR A 491 3.90 -14.86 -16.15
CA TYR A 491 4.52 -13.91 -17.06
C TYR A 491 5.87 -14.44 -17.54
N THR A 492 6.11 -14.33 -18.85
CA THR A 492 7.39 -14.56 -19.51
C THR A 492 7.67 -13.39 -20.45
N SER A 493 8.94 -13.09 -20.70
CA SER A 493 9.30 -12.01 -21.64
C SER A 493 8.93 -12.35 -23.09
N GLU A 494 8.74 -13.63 -23.41
CA GLU A 494 8.33 -14.13 -24.72
C GLU A 494 6.83 -13.92 -24.94
N GLN A 495 5.99 -14.42 -24.02
CA GLN A 495 4.53 -14.37 -24.19
C GLN A 495 3.91 -13.07 -23.68
N ARG A 496 4.49 -12.48 -22.62
CA ARG A 496 4.01 -11.26 -21.96
C ARG A 496 2.51 -11.26 -21.64
N HIS A 497 1.97 -12.43 -21.29
CA HIS A 497 0.58 -12.56 -20.89
C HIS A 497 0.30 -11.77 -19.61
N ARG A 498 -0.90 -11.18 -19.56
CA ARG A 498 -1.44 -10.57 -18.34
C ARG A 498 -2.95 -10.78 -18.25
N VAL A 499 -3.45 -10.75 -17.02
CA VAL A 499 -4.89 -10.69 -16.76
C VAL A 499 -5.36 -9.24 -16.88
N TYR A 500 -6.49 -9.04 -17.53
CA TYR A 500 -7.22 -7.79 -17.54
C TYR A 500 -8.41 -7.92 -16.60
N PHE A 501 -8.35 -7.23 -15.47
CA PHE A 501 -9.47 -7.14 -14.54
C PHE A 501 -10.51 -6.17 -15.09
N ASP A 502 -11.41 -6.73 -15.88
CA ASP A 502 -12.62 -6.11 -16.42
C ASP A 502 -13.80 -7.08 -16.26
N ASN A 503 -14.98 -6.74 -16.78
CA ASN A 503 -16.14 -7.62 -16.79
C ASN A 503 -16.66 -7.87 -18.23
N PRO A 504 -16.38 -9.04 -18.83
CA PRO A 504 -15.70 -10.21 -18.24
C PRO A 504 -14.17 -10.06 -18.11
N ILE A 505 -13.58 -10.82 -17.20
CA ILE A 505 -12.12 -10.93 -17.05
C ILE A 505 -11.55 -11.63 -18.30
N SER A 506 -10.46 -11.11 -18.83
CA SER A 506 -9.77 -11.69 -19.99
C SER A 506 -8.27 -11.83 -19.75
N VAL A 507 -7.63 -12.71 -20.53
CA VAL A 507 -6.18 -12.94 -20.49
C VAL A 507 -5.67 -12.85 -21.91
N SER A 508 -4.69 -11.97 -22.14
CA SER A 508 -4.07 -11.81 -23.46
C SER A 508 -2.67 -11.21 -23.31
N PRO A 509 -1.81 -11.36 -24.34
CA PRO A 509 -0.52 -10.68 -24.37
C PRO A 509 -0.71 -9.16 -24.56
N LEU A 510 0.39 -8.41 -24.52
CA LEU A 510 0.38 -7.01 -24.96
C LEU A 510 0.04 -6.96 -26.45
N THR A 511 -0.73 -5.97 -26.85
CA THR A 511 -0.89 -5.65 -28.28
C THR A 511 0.41 -5.09 -28.85
N GLU A 512 0.56 -5.10 -30.18
CA GLU A 512 1.73 -4.49 -30.83
C GLU A 512 1.89 -3.00 -30.49
N GLU A 513 0.77 -2.27 -30.36
CA GLU A 513 0.76 -0.86 -29.99
C GLU A 513 1.20 -0.64 -28.54
N GLU A 514 0.74 -1.50 -27.62
CA GLU A 514 1.19 -1.47 -26.22
C GLU A 514 2.68 -1.80 -26.11
N LEU A 515 3.17 -2.74 -26.91
CA LEU A 515 4.58 -3.08 -26.94
C LEU A 515 5.44 -1.93 -27.49
N LYS A 516 5.00 -1.27 -28.57
CA LYS A 516 5.68 -0.07 -29.11
C LYS A 516 5.76 1.04 -28.07
N ARG A 517 4.66 1.31 -27.39
CA ARG A 517 4.60 2.30 -26.31
C ARG A 517 5.50 1.92 -25.13
N TYR A 518 5.47 0.66 -24.69
CA TYR A 518 6.38 0.16 -23.66
C TYR A 518 7.85 0.34 -24.06
N GLN A 519 8.22 -0.05 -25.28
CA GLN A 519 9.59 0.12 -25.81
C GLN A 519 10.03 1.58 -25.86
N TYR A 520 9.09 2.49 -26.12
CA TYR A 520 9.37 3.92 -26.06
C TYR A 520 9.63 4.38 -24.62
N PHE A 521 8.76 4.03 -23.65
CA PHE A 521 8.90 4.57 -22.28
C PHE A 521 9.91 3.87 -21.38
N ARG A 522 10.23 2.58 -21.61
CA ARG A 522 11.02 1.73 -20.69
C ARG A 522 12.27 2.42 -20.14
N ASP A 523 13.10 2.99 -21.01
CA ASP A 523 14.42 3.52 -20.63
C ASP A 523 14.41 5.04 -20.43
N ARG A 524 13.23 5.67 -20.44
CA ARG A 524 13.08 7.12 -20.25
C ARG A 524 12.66 7.43 -18.82
N ARG A 525 13.28 8.44 -18.22
CA ARG A 525 12.79 8.99 -16.95
C ARG A 525 11.88 10.19 -17.20
N ILE A 526 10.84 10.31 -16.39
CA ILE A 526 9.86 11.39 -16.58
C ILE A 526 10.45 12.78 -16.37
N ASP A 527 11.40 12.91 -15.44
CA ASP A 527 12.10 14.17 -15.19
C ASP A 527 13.03 14.58 -16.33
N GLU A 528 13.53 13.63 -17.11
CA GLU A 528 14.28 13.87 -18.34
C GLU A 528 13.34 14.24 -19.49
N MET A 529 12.27 13.46 -19.67
CA MET A 529 11.28 13.67 -20.74
C MET A 529 10.62 15.04 -20.65
N PHE A 530 10.32 15.52 -19.44
CA PHE A 530 9.65 16.81 -19.23
C PHE A 530 10.58 17.87 -18.63
N SER A 531 11.90 17.66 -18.75
CA SER A 531 12.94 18.53 -18.18
C SER A 531 12.82 19.98 -18.62
N GLU A 532 12.46 20.23 -19.89
CA GLU A 532 12.28 21.58 -20.42
C GLU A 532 11.15 22.35 -19.74
N GLY A 533 9.98 21.71 -19.58
CA GLY A 533 8.84 22.31 -18.89
C GLY A 533 9.14 22.54 -17.41
N ILE A 534 9.73 21.55 -16.74
CA ILE A 534 10.07 21.63 -15.31
C ILE A 534 11.09 22.74 -15.03
N ALA A 535 12.12 22.89 -15.88
CA ALA A 535 13.11 23.95 -15.77
C ALA A 535 12.51 25.35 -15.99
N LYS A 536 11.48 25.47 -16.85
CA LYS A 536 10.75 26.72 -17.08
C LYS A 536 9.79 27.06 -15.94
N ILE A 537 9.15 26.08 -15.30
CA ILE A 537 8.24 26.28 -14.15
C ILE A 537 9.01 26.69 -12.89
N ARG A 538 10.25 26.21 -12.74
CA ARG A 538 11.12 26.54 -11.59
C ARG A 538 11.76 27.95 -11.66
N LYS A 539 11.71 28.61 -12.81
CA LYS A 539 12.15 29.99 -13.01
C LYS A 539 10.95 30.92 -12.92
#